data_AF-A0AAU9T712-F1
#
_entry.id   AF-A0AAU9T712-F1
#
_cell.length_a   1.000
_cell.length_b   1.000
_cell.length_c   1.000
_cell.angle_alpha   90.00
_cell.angle_beta   90.00
_cell.angle_gamma   90.00
#
_symmetry.space_group_name_H-M   'P 1'
#
loop_
_entity.id
_entity.type
_entity.pdbx_description
1 polymer ?
#
loop_
_entity_poly.entity_id
_entity_poly.type
_entity_poly.pdbx_seq_one_letter_code
_entity_poly.pdbx_strand_id
1 'polypeptide(L)'
;MPSISKPYSVFSSIAMNCKNFRELKVMGPINLSFVQVLVQLLPDLKVISLRCNSIDQDALITILDKMESLEVLNISHSYLLRQETIIVKELDKTIMNKASKLKRFITCMERDTCVMCQRTEEDEGIMRWYKYEEGLWKADEVASLHL
;
A
#
# COMPACT_ATOMS: atom_id res chain seq x y z
N MET A 1 -16.48 3.94 -0.35
CA MET A 1 -15.36 3.74 0.59
C MET A 1 -14.49 5.00 0.56
N PRO A 2 -13.92 5.47 1.68
CA PRO A 2 -12.90 6.52 1.63
C PRO A 2 -11.72 6.02 0.78
N SER A 3 -11.58 6.60 -0.40
CA SER A 3 -10.45 6.42 -1.29
C SER A 3 -10.09 7.77 -1.88
N ILE A 4 -8.87 7.90 -2.39
CA ILE A 4 -8.45 9.13 -3.07
C ILE A 4 -8.94 9.04 -4.53
N SER A 5 -10.16 9.48 -4.78
CA SER A 5 -10.77 9.46 -6.13
C SER A 5 -10.10 10.40 -7.12
N LYS A 6 -9.40 11.44 -6.64
CA LYS A 6 -8.64 12.40 -7.46
C LYS A 6 -7.19 12.52 -6.95
N PRO A 7 -6.33 11.52 -7.22
CA PRO A 7 -4.96 11.49 -6.71
C PRO A 7 -4.16 12.75 -7.04
N TYR A 8 -4.31 13.26 -8.27
CA TYR A 8 -3.59 14.46 -8.70
C TYR A 8 -3.96 15.68 -7.85
N SER A 9 -5.25 15.91 -7.61
CA SER A 9 -5.70 17.06 -6.81
C SER A 9 -5.15 16.98 -5.39
N VAL A 10 -5.24 15.81 -4.75
CA VAL A 10 -4.80 15.63 -3.37
C VAL A 10 -3.28 15.75 -3.26
N PHE A 11 -2.53 15.03 -4.07
CA PHE A 11 -1.07 15.02 -4.01
C PHE A 11 -0.45 16.33 -4.44
N SER A 12 -1.05 17.04 -5.41
CA SER A 12 -0.61 18.38 -5.80
C SER A 12 -0.80 19.37 -4.64
N SER A 13 -1.95 19.34 -3.96
CA SER A 13 -2.17 20.16 -2.78
C SER A 13 -1.18 19.84 -1.65
N ILE A 14 -0.86 18.56 -1.42
CA ILE A 14 0.16 18.17 -0.43
C ILE A 14 1.54 18.70 -0.84
N ALA A 15 1.96 18.50 -2.09
CA ALA A 15 3.26 18.96 -2.57
C ALA A 15 3.43 20.50 -2.47
N MET A 16 2.34 21.24 -2.73
CA MET A 16 2.33 22.69 -2.62
C MET A 16 2.47 23.16 -1.16
N ASN A 17 1.77 22.51 -0.22
CA ASN A 17 1.58 23.06 1.13
C ASN A 17 2.41 22.35 2.22
N CYS A 18 2.84 21.11 2.01
CA CYS A 18 3.47 20.26 3.02
C CYS A 18 4.93 19.97 2.67
N LYS A 19 5.83 20.93 2.93
CA LYS A 19 7.27 20.82 2.54
C LYS A 19 8.04 19.70 3.23
N ASN A 20 7.56 19.22 4.37
CA ASN A 20 8.16 18.13 5.14
C ASN A 20 7.30 16.86 5.12
N PHE A 21 6.45 16.68 4.10
CA PHE A 21 5.61 15.49 3.99
C PHE A 21 6.46 14.26 3.67
N ARG A 22 6.49 13.27 4.57
CA ARG A 22 7.36 12.09 4.47
C ARG A 22 6.64 10.76 4.60
N GLU A 23 5.43 10.75 5.13
CA GLU A 23 4.73 9.51 5.47
C GLU A 23 3.31 9.54 4.95
N LEU A 24 2.91 8.47 4.27
CA LEU A 24 1.60 8.36 3.65
C LEU A 24 0.99 6.98 3.92
N LYS A 25 -0.22 6.98 4.50
CA LYS A 25 -1.09 5.82 4.55
C LYS A 25 -2.26 6.04 3.60
N VAL A 26 -2.49 5.08 2.70
CA VAL A 26 -3.63 5.13 1.76
C VAL A 26 -4.43 3.85 1.91
N MET A 27 -5.75 4.01 1.90
CA MET A 27 -6.69 2.90 1.93
C MET A 27 -7.56 2.97 0.67
N GLY A 28 -7.80 1.80 0.08
CA GLY A 28 -8.50 1.61 -1.19
C GLY A 28 -7.63 1.11 -2.33
N PRO A 29 -8.23 0.84 -3.50
CA PRO A 29 -7.54 0.23 -4.63
C PRO A 29 -6.35 1.05 -5.10
N ILE A 30 -5.20 0.38 -5.25
CA ILE A 30 -3.95 0.98 -5.71
C ILE A 30 -3.67 0.46 -7.12
N ASN A 31 -3.98 1.28 -8.12
CA ASN A 31 -3.70 0.99 -9.52
C ASN A 31 -2.46 1.76 -10.00
N LEU A 32 -2.02 1.43 -11.22
CA LEU A 32 -0.82 2.03 -11.80
C LEU A 32 -0.94 3.55 -11.96
N SER A 33 -2.12 4.06 -12.37
CA SER A 33 -2.34 5.50 -12.56
C SER A 33 -2.24 6.28 -11.25
N PHE A 34 -2.77 5.73 -10.16
CA PHE A 34 -2.60 6.28 -8.81
C PHE A 34 -1.11 6.42 -8.45
N VAL A 35 -0.34 5.36 -8.68
CA VAL A 35 1.09 5.33 -8.34
C VAL A 35 1.90 6.26 -9.23
N GLN A 36 1.59 6.37 -10.52
CA GLN A 36 2.26 7.30 -11.42
C GLN A 36 2.15 8.74 -10.91
N VAL A 37 0.96 9.13 -10.45
CA VAL A 37 0.74 10.46 -9.86
C VAL A 37 1.46 10.60 -8.52
N LEU A 38 1.46 9.55 -7.68
CA LEU A 38 2.19 9.53 -6.40
C LEU A 38 3.68 9.78 -6.60
N VAL A 39 4.31 9.01 -7.49
CA VAL A 39 5.74 9.11 -7.81
C VAL A 39 6.08 10.49 -8.38
N GLN A 40 5.22 11.03 -9.25
CA GLN A 40 5.44 12.34 -9.86
C GLN A 40 5.39 13.48 -8.84
N LEU A 41 4.42 13.45 -7.92
CA LEU A 41 4.12 14.60 -7.05
C LEU A 41 4.71 14.49 -5.65
N LEU A 42 4.96 13.28 -5.16
CA LEU A 42 5.48 13.01 -3.81
C LEU A 42 6.68 12.04 -3.86
N PRO A 43 7.74 12.33 -4.66
CA PRO A 43 8.87 11.42 -4.86
C PRO A 43 9.69 11.15 -3.59
N ASP A 44 9.68 12.10 -2.64
CA ASP A 44 10.55 12.06 -1.46
C ASP A 44 9.89 11.45 -0.20
N LEU A 45 8.82 10.66 -0.38
CA LEU A 45 8.23 9.89 0.70
C LEU A 45 9.22 8.88 1.27
N LYS A 46 9.24 8.77 2.59
CA LYS A 46 10.06 7.84 3.37
C LYS A 46 9.29 6.62 3.82
N VAL A 47 8.00 6.78 4.11
CA VAL A 47 7.14 5.70 4.60
C VAL A 47 5.86 5.67 3.78
N ILE A 48 5.53 4.50 3.24
CA ILE A 48 4.25 4.25 2.58
C ILE A 48 3.58 3.03 3.22
N SER A 49 2.33 3.18 3.64
CA SER A 49 1.47 2.09 4.09
C SER A 49 0.27 1.94 3.14
N LEU A 50 0.25 0.80 2.43
CA LEU A 50 -0.83 0.33 1.54
C LEU A 50 -1.46 -0.95 2.08
N ARG A 51 -1.41 -1.14 3.41
CA ARG A 51 -1.97 -2.29 4.12
C ARG A 51 -3.47 -2.46 3.79
N CYS A 52 -3.92 -3.72 3.68
CA CYS A 52 -5.31 -4.08 3.44
C CYS A 52 -5.93 -3.48 2.17
N ASN A 53 -5.12 -3.33 1.12
CA ASN A 53 -5.58 -2.83 -0.18
C ASN A 53 -5.53 -3.93 -1.24
N SER A 54 -6.29 -3.74 -2.31
CA SER A 54 -5.98 -4.36 -3.59
C SER A 54 -4.88 -3.55 -4.28
N ILE A 55 -3.80 -4.21 -4.69
CA ILE A 55 -2.63 -3.55 -5.27
C ILE A 55 -2.32 -4.19 -6.62
N ASP A 56 -2.30 -3.37 -7.67
CA ASP A 56 -1.81 -3.79 -8.97
C ASP A 56 -0.30 -4.10 -8.91
N GLN A 57 0.12 -5.21 -9.50
CA GLN A 57 1.50 -5.67 -9.45
C GLN A 57 2.47 -4.67 -10.11
N ASP A 58 2.07 -4.06 -11.22
CA ASP A 58 2.90 -3.08 -11.92
C ASP A 58 2.96 -1.76 -11.14
N ALA A 59 1.89 -1.41 -10.41
CA ALA A 59 1.87 -0.30 -9.47
C ALA A 59 2.88 -0.53 -8.32
N LEU A 60 2.91 -1.74 -7.73
CA LEU A 60 3.89 -2.07 -6.69
C LEU A 60 5.34 -2.01 -7.22
N ILE A 61 5.59 -2.58 -8.40
CA ILE A 61 6.91 -2.52 -9.04
C ILE A 61 7.30 -1.06 -9.32
N THR A 62 6.36 -0.22 -9.76
CA THR A 62 6.62 1.20 -10.03
C THR A 62 7.01 1.96 -8.77
N ILE A 63 6.36 1.71 -7.63
CA ILE A 63 6.77 2.26 -6.33
C ILE A 63 8.22 1.86 -6.04
N LEU A 64 8.50 0.56 -6.11
CA LEU A 64 9.81 0.01 -5.79
C LEU A 64 10.90 0.53 -6.73
N ASP A 65 10.60 0.82 -7.99
CA ASP A 65 11.60 1.29 -8.95
C ASP A 65 11.84 2.79 -8.89
N LYS A 66 10.78 3.59 -8.67
CA LYS A 66 10.85 5.05 -8.87
C LYS A 66 10.97 5.86 -7.59
N MET A 67 10.64 5.28 -6.42
CA MET A 67 10.70 5.99 -5.15
C MET A 67 12.04 5.73 -4.45
N GLU A 68 13.09 6.43 -4.88
CA GLU A 68 14.46 6.24 -4.38
C GLU A 68 14.62 6.58 -2.90
N SER A 69 13.85 7.56 -2.41
CA SER A 69 13.88 8.00 -1.02
C SER A 69 13.16 7.04 -0.07
N LEU A 70 12.38 6.07 -0.58
CA LEU A 70 11.51 5.23 0.22
C LEU A 70 12.32 4.30 1.15
N GLU A 71 11.97 4.29 2.42
CA GLU A 71 12.67 3.51 3.46
C GLU A 71 11.78 2.39 4.00
N VAL A 72 10.48 2.65 4.14
CA VAL A 72 9.52 1.69 4.67
C VAL A 72 8.34 1.55 3.73
N LEU A 73 8.05 0.32 3.32
CA LEU A 73 6.84 -0.02 2.58
C LEU A 73 6.06 -1.09 3.34
N ASN A 74 4.80 -0.83 3.64
CA ASN A 74 3.89 -1.77 4.26
C ASN A 74 2.78 -2.16 3.28
N ILE A 75 2.74 -3.44 2.91
CA ILE A 75 1.68 -4.04 2.09
C ILE A 75 1.02 -5.22 2.81
N SER A 76 1.07 -5.22 4.14
CA SER A 76 0.53 -6.33 4.92
C SER A 76 -0.96 -6.50 4.68
N HIS A 77 -1.43 -7.75 4.62
CA HIS A 77 -2.84 -8.08 4.46
C HIS A 77 -3.47 -7.52 3.18
N SER A 78 -2.64 -7.14 2.21
CA SER A 78 -3.04 -6.72 0.87
C SER A 78 -2.95 -7.92 -0.06
N TYR A 79 -3.77 -7.94 -1.10
CA TYR A 79 -3.61 -8.92 -2.18
C TYR A 79 -3.18 -8.21 -3.46
N LEU A 80 -2.39 -8.94 -4.24
CA LEU A 80 -1.84 -8.43 -5.49
C LEU A 80 -2.68 -8.89 -6.66
N LEU A 81 -2.90 -7.97 -7.60
CA LEU A 81 -3.58 -8.22 -8.86
C LEU A 81 -2.58 -8.12 -10.01
N ARG A 82 -2.61 -9.11 -10.89
CA ARG A 82 -1.93 -9.07 -12.19
C ARG A 82 -3.01 -9.00 -13.27
N GLN A 83 -2.81 -8.13 -14.26
CA GLN A 83 -3.79 -7.93 -15.36
C GLN A 83 -5.21 -7.70 -14.82
N GLU A 84 -5.32 -6.90 -13.75
CA GLU A 84 -6.56 -6.48 -13.08
C GLU A 84 -7.42 -7.59 -12.44
N THR A 85 -7.17 -8.86 -12.75
CA THR A 85 -8.09 -9.97 -12.44
C THR A 85 -7.41 -11.17 -11.78
N ILE A 86 -6.10 -11.36 -11.98
CA ILE A 86 -5.40 -12.53 -11.47
C ILE A 86 -4.85 -12.22 -10.08
N ILE A 87 -5.41 -12.86 -9.06
CA ILE A 87 -4.88 -12.78 -7.70
C ILE A 87 -3.53 -13.50 -7.66
N VAL A 88 -2.47 -12.74 -7.38
CA VAL A 88 -1.12 -13.26 -7.22
C VAL A 88 -0.99 -13.86 -5.84
N LYS A 89 -0.50 -15.11 -5.79
CA LYS A 89 -0.46 -15.84 -4.54
C LYS A 89 0.68 -15.44 -3.62
N GLU A 90 1.83 -15.15 -4.19
CA GLU A 90 3.06 -14.88 -3.45
C GLU A 90 3.85 -13.78 -4.15
N LEU A 91 4.68 -13.09 -3.39
CA LEU A 91 5.65 -12.15 -3.95
C LEU A 91 6.69 -12.92 -4.76
N ASP A 92 6.82 -12.57 -6.04
CA ASP A 92 7.89 -13.13 -6.86
C ASP A 92 9.27 -12.60 -6.43
N LYS A 93 10.31 -13.31 -6.88
CA LYS A 93 11.71 -12.95 -6.58
C LYS A 93 12.07 -11.54 -7.06
N THR A 94 11.43 -11.04 -8.11
CA THR A 94 11.69 -9.71 -8.65
C THR A 94 11.24 -8.64 -7.66
N ILE A 95 10.02 -8.76 -7.13
CA ILE A 95 9.51 -7.85 -6.09
C ILE A 95 10.39 -7.91 -4.84
N MET A 96 10.73 -9.12 -4.37
CA MET A 96 11.57 -9.30 -3.19
C MET A 96 12.96 -8.67 -3.37
N ASN A 97 13.59 -8.86 -4.53
CA ASN A 97 14.89 -8.26 -4.83
C ASN A 97 14.80 -6.73 -4.87
N LYS A 98 13.77 -6.16 -5.51
CA LYS A 98 13.58 -4.70 -5.54
C LYS A 98 13.31 -4.12 -4.15
N ALA A 99 12.55 -4.84 -3.31
CA ALA A 99 12.23 -4.42 -1.95
C ALA A 99 13.42 -4.54 -0.97
N SER A 100 14.46 -5.33 -1.30
CA SER A 100 15.64 -5.51 -0.45
C SER A 100 16.43 -4.21 -0.18
N LYS A 101 16.24 -3.18 -1.02
CA LYS A 101 16.84 -1.86 -0.82
C LYS A 101 16.16 -1.04 0.28
N LEU A 102 14.94 -1.41 0.67
CA LEU A 102 14.18 -0.73 1.71
C LEU A 102 14.78 -1.08 3.08
N LYS A 103 14.77 -0.13 4.01
CA LYS A 103 15.13 -0.40 5.40
C LYS A 103 14.17 -1.40 6.04
N ARG A 104 12.89 -1.33 5.66
CA ARG A 104 11.86 -2.26 6.14
C ARG A 104 10.78 -2.49 5.09
N PHE A 105 10.52 -3.75 4.79
CA PHE A 105 9.40 -4.16 3.96
C PHE A 105 8.47 -5.05 4.80
N ILE A 106 7.27 -4.58 5.06
CA ILE A 106 6.29 -5.25 5.93
C ILE A 106 5.25 -5.91 5.03
N THR A 107 5.12 -7.22 5.14
CA THR A 107 4.22 -8.01 4.32
C THR A 107 3.53 -9.08 5.18
N CYS A 108 2.30 -9.40 4.80
CA CYS A 108 1.58 -10.57 5.26
C CYS A 108 0.71 -11.02 4.09
N MET A 109 0.97 -12.21 3.56
CA MET A 109 0.23 -12.82 2.45
C MET A 109 -0.28 -14.22 2.81
N GLU A 110 -0.33 -14.52 4.11
CA GLU A 110 -0.76 -15.82 4.62
C GLU A 110 -2.28 -15.95 4.59
N ARG A 111 -2.85 -16.25 3.44
CA ARG A 111 -4.31 -16.36 3.27
C ARG A 111 -4.95 -17.51 4.03
N ASP A 112 -4.20 -18.56 4.36
CA ASP A 112 -4.79 -19.73 5.01
C ASP A 112 -4.86 -19.56 6.54
N THR A 113 -4.01 -18.71 7.11
CA THR A 113 -3.84 -18.57 8.58
C THR A 113 -4.17 -17.17 9.08
N CYS A 114 -4.06 -16.13 8.24
CA CYS A 114 -4.31 -14.76 8.65
C CYS A 114 -5.74 -14.32 8.32
N VAL A 115 -6.54 -14.09 9.36
CA VAL A 115 -7.92 -13.58 9.27
C VAL A 115 -8.00 -12.26 8.50
N MET A 116 -6.99 -11.38 8.65
CA MET A 116 -6.97 -10.11 7.93
C MET A 116 -6.74 -10.30 6.42
N CYS A 117 -5.83 -11.21 6.03
CA CYS A 117 -5.62 -11.55 4.61
C CYS A 117 -6.89 -12.16 3.98
N GLN A 118 -7.52 -13.11 4.67
CA GLN A 118 -8.77 -13.74 4.22
C GLN A 118 -9.85 -12.69 3.96
N ARG A 119 -10.08 -11.82 4.94
CA ARG A 119 -11.10 -10.78 4.85
C ARG A 119 -10.80 -9.75 3.77
N THR A 120 -9.56 -9.30 3.62
CA THR A 120 -9.23 -8.33 2.56
C THR A 120 -9.55 -8.90 1.18
N GLU A 121 -9.32 -10.20 0.95
CA GLU A 121 -9.68 -10.86 -0.31
C GLU A 121 -11.20 -11.00 -0.47
N GLU A 122 -11.91 -11.51 0.56
CA GLU A 122 -13.37 -11.62 0.56
C GLU A 122 -14.08 -10.27 0.35
N ASP A 123 -13.48 -9.21 0.85
CA ASP A 123 -13.98 -7.84 0.73
C ASP A 123 -13.44 -7.12 -0.52
N GLU A 124 -12.72 -7.79 -1.42
CA GLU A 124 -12.17 -7.20 -2.66
C GLU A 124 -11.31 -5.94 -2.40
N GLY A 125 -10.62 -5.92 -1.26
CA GLY A 125 -9.77 -4.80 -0.84
C GLY A 125 -10.57 -3.63 -0.30
N ILE A 126 -11.87 -3.81 -0.04
CA ILE A 126 -12.77 -2.81 0.52
C ILE A 126 -12.89 -3.03 2.02
N MET A 127 -12.04 -2.41 2.82
CA MET A 127 -12.06 -2.65 4.26
C MET A 127 -13.43 -2.29 4.90
N ARG A 128 -14.12 -3.32 5.42
CA ARG A 128 -15.40 -3.21 6.13
C ARG A 128 -15.19 -3.10 7.65
N TRP A 129 -14.60 -2.00 8.11
CA TRP A 129 -14.21 -1.72 9.51
C TRP A 129 -15.21 -2.17 10.58
N TYR A 130 -16.51 -1.98 10.32
CA TYR A 130 -17.62 -2.39 11.21
C TYR A 130 -17.71 -3.90 11.45
N LYS A 131 -17.01 -4.73 10.68
CA LYS A 131 -16.95 -6.19 10.83
C LYS A 131 -15.69 -6.68 11.56
N TYR A 132 -14.73 -5.80 11.87
CA TYR A 132 -13.48 -6.19 12.51
C TYR A 132 -13.55 -6.02 14.02
N GLU A 133 -13.02 -7.00 14.75
CA GLU A 133 -12.84 -6.88 16.20
C GLU A 133 -11.86 -5.75 16.50
N GLU A 134 -12.15 -5.01 17.56
CA GLU A 134 -11.35 -3.87 17.98
C GLU A 134 -9.93 -4.34 18.35
N GLY A 135 -8.90 -3.77 17.70
CA GLY A 135 -7.50 -4.06 17.99
C GLY A 135 -6.75 -4.94 16.97
N LEU A 136 -7.43 -5.85 16.26
CA LEU A 136 -6.77 -6.72 15.27
C LEU A 136 -6.20 -5.94 14.07
N TRP A 137 -6.83 -4.81 13.74
CA TRP A 137 -6.42 -3.98 12.61
C TRP A 137 -5.18 -3.11 12.88
N LYS A 138 -4.67 -3.03 14.12
CA LYS A 138 -3.53 -2.16 14.48
C LYS A 138 -2.16 -2.85 14.51
N ALA A 139 -2.11 -4.17 14.70
CA ALA A 139 -0.88 -4.90 15.00
C ALA A 139 0.28 -4.70 14.00
N ASP A 140 -0.02 -4.68 12.70
CA ASP A 140 0.98 -4.59 11.62
C ASP A 140 1.14 -3.19 11.04
N GLU A 141 0.72 -2.15 11.78
CA GLU A 141 0.88 -0.77 11.32
C GLU A 141 2.30 -0.25 11.61
N VAL A 142 2.76 0.71 10.80
CA VAL A 142 3.99 1.43 11.11
C VAL A 142 3.74 2.29 12.36
N ALA A 143 4.67 2.30 13.32
CA ALA A 143 4.50 2.99 14.60
C ALA A 143 4.11 4.47 14.45
N SER A 144 4.75 5.18 13.51
CA SER A 144 4.46 6.59 13.20
C SER A 144 3.10 6.82 12.53
N LEU A 145 2.46 5.76 12.02
CA LEU A 145 1.15 5.78 11.36
C LEU A 145 0.03 5.19 12.24
N HIS A 146 0.29 4.94 13.53
CA HIS A 146 -0.76 4.57 14.48
C HIS A 146 -1.65 5.79 14.75
N LEU A 147 -2.89 5.74 14.24
CA LEU A 147 -3.97 6.66 14.58
C LEU A 147 -4.92 6.02 15.61
#